data_AF-B4SKE0-F1
#
_entry.id   AF-B4SKE0-F1
#
_cell.length_a   1.000
_cell.length_b   1.000
_cell.length_c   1.000
_cell.angle_alpha   90.00
_cell.angle_beta   90.00
_cell.angle_gamma   90.00
#
_symmetry.space_group_name_H-M   'P 1'
#
loop_
_entity.id
_entity.type
_entity.pdbx_description
1 polymer ?
#
loop_
_entity_poly.entity_id
_entity_poly.type
_entity_poly.pdbx_seq_one_letter_code
_entity_poly.pdbx_strand_id
1 'polypeptide(L)'
;MRARWIIAAVVLAAAGVALAVCWQRRAVVPEPPAVAFPAPAADASQRIEQRLGEDHAFRNDVLFLLAATLRDRCQPAQTGLLARMANRASLPVLAAVSAVTQQDPTLDRPIYQYIQHRADATRCGQPLQMPLAGGRSMQVDIEQYARTFPDSYFDPQSSSEPRDFGGLSLQQRAGNACNSVVYSVLPLGGTDWRCSSLRANARARVRGLCEDELRRQHGATGGELDMAVGQGMQGAVVSVIVALPEDCR
;
A
#
# COMPACT_ATOMS: atom_id res chain seq x y z
N MET A 1 -5.99 -57.99 17.51
CA MET A 1 -6.22 -57.58 16.10
C MET A 1 -7.12 -56.36 15.96
N ARG A 2 -8.24 -56.23 16.70
CA ARG A 2 -9.19 -55.10 16.58
C ARG A 2 -8.61 -53.69 16.80
N ALA A 3 -7.67 -53.52 17.74
CA ALA A 3 -7.05 -52.22 18.01
C ALA A 3 -6.20 -51.65 16.85
N ARG A 4 -5.56 -52.52 16.05
CA ARG A 4 -4.76 -52.09 14.89
C ARG A 4 -5.62 -51.54 13.76
N TRP A 5 -6.83 -52.07 13.59
CA TRP A 5 -7.80 -51.58 12.60
C TRP A 5 -8.37 -50.21 12.96
N ILE A 6 -8.56 -49.94 14.26
CA ILE A 6 -9.04 -48.64 14.74
C ILE A 6 -7.98 -47.56 14.50
N ILE A 7 -6.70 -47.84 14.78
CA ILE A 7 -5.61 -46.89 14.54
C ILE A 7 -5.44 -46.60 13.04
N ALA A 8 -5.53 -47.63 12.18
CA ALA A 8 -5.47 -47.44 10.73
C ALA A 8 -6.63 -46.57 10.20
N ALA A 9 -7.84 -46.78 10.72
CA ALA A 9 -9.02 -45.99 10.33
C ALA A 9 -8.88 -44.51 10.74
N VAL A 10 -8.34 -44.23 11.94
CA VAL A 10 -8.12 -42.86 12.42
C VAL A 10 -7.06 -42.14 11.59
N VAL A 11 -5.96 -42.82 11.24
CA VAL A 11 -4.91 -42.23 10.40
C VAL A 11 -5.41 -41.94 8.98
N LEU A 12 -6.20 -42.83 8.40
CA LEU A 12 -6.80 -42.62 7.07
C LEU A 12 -7.82 -41.48 7.07
N ALA A 13 -8.63 -41.35 8.13
CA ALA A 13 -9.55 -40.25 8.28
C ALA A 13 -8.82 -38.90 8.43
N ALA A 14 -7.76 -38.85 9.24
CA ALA A 14 -6.96 -37.63 9.43
C ALA A 14 -6.23 -37.22 8.15
N ALA A 15 -5.68 -38.18 7.39
CA ALA A 15 -5.05 -37.92 6.10
C ALA A 15 -6.06 -37.42 5.05
N GLY A 16 -7.26 -38.00 5.02
CA GLY A 16 -8.36 -37.57 4.15
C GLY A 16 -8.81 -36.14 4.44
N VAL A 17 -8.94 -35.77 5.71
CA VAL A 17 -9.29 -34.39 6.12
C VAL A 17 -8.16 -33.41 5.78
N ALA A 18 -6.90 -33.77 6.03
CA ALA A 18 -5.76 -32.93 5.66
C ALA A 18 -5.67 -32.69 4.15
N LEU A 19 -5.92 -33.73 3.35
CA LEU A 19 -5.99 -33.64 1.89
C LEU A 19 -7.16 -32.77 1.43
N ALA A 20 -8.35 -32.92 2.03
CA ALA A 20 -9.52 -32.11 1.70
C ALA A 20 -9.33 -30.63 2.05
N VAL A 21 -8.71 -30.32 3.19
CA VAL A 21 -8.38 -28.94 3.59
C VAL A 21 -7.31 -28.34 2.67
N CYS A 22 -6.30 -29.12 2.29
CA CYS A 22 -5.28 -28.67 1.34
C CYS A 22 -5.86 -28.45 -0.07
N TRP A 23 -6.81 -29.29 -0.49
CA TRP A 23 -7.55 -29.13 -1.74
C TRP A 23 -8.47 -27.91 -1.72
N GLN A 24 -9.23 -27.68 -0.66
CA GLN A 24 -10.06 -26.47 -0.51
C GLN A 24 -9.22 -25.19 -0.52
N ARG A 25 -8.03 -25.22 0.10
CA ARG A 25 -7.09 -24.07 0.04
C ARG A 25 -6.49 -23.85 -1.34
N ARG A 26 -6.33 -24.90 -2.17
CA ARG A 26 -5.87 -24.78 -3.56
C ARG A 26 -6.97 -24.43 -4.55
N ALA A 27 -8.21 -24.84 -4.28
CA ALA A 27 -9.35 -24.68 -5.19
C ALA A 27 -9.93 -23.26 -5.22
N VAL A 28 -9.52 -22.36 -4.32
CA VAL A 28 -9.93 -20.95 -4.32
C VAL A 28 -8.76 -20.05 -4.74
N VAL A 29 -8.14 -20.37 -5.86
CA VAL A 29 -7.43 -19.34 -6.64
C VAL A 29 -8.38 -19.01 -7.79
N PRO A 30 -9.24 -17.97 -7.66
CA PRO A 30 -10.11 -17.59 -8.75
C PRO A 30 -9.25 -17.32 -9.99
N GLU A 31 -9.64 -17.91 -11.13
CA GLU A 31 -9.10 -17.52 -12.42
C GLU A 31 -9.20 -15.99 -12.53
N PRO A 32 -8.20 -15.32 -13.14
CA PRO A 32 -8.34 -13.89 -13.38
C PRO A 32 -9.62 -13.71 -14.21
N PRO A 33 -10.51 -12.78 -13.84
CA PRO A 33 -11.67 -12.48 -14.66
C PRO A 33 -11.20 -12.21 -16.08
N ALA A 34 -12.05 -12.53 -17.07
CA ALA A 34 -11.79 -12.17 -18.46
C ALA A 34 -11.31 -10.72 -18.51
N VAL A 35 -10.16 -10.49 -19.14
CA VAL A 35 -9.58 -9.15 -19.24
C VAL A 35 -10.63 -8.24 -19.86
N ALA A 36 -11.22 -7.36 -19.05
CA ALA A 36 -12.35 -6.56 -19.48
C ALA A 36 -11.88 -5.39 -20.36
N PHE A 37 -10.61 -5.01 -20.22
CA PHE A 37 -10.03 -3.89 -20.95
C PHE A 37 -8.92 -4.33 -21.91
N PRO A 38 -9.02 -3.93 -23.20
CA PRO A 38 -7.99 -4.29 -24.18
C PRO A 38 -6.65 -3.67 -23.79
N ALA A 39 -5.57 -4.37 -24.14
CA ALA A 39 -4.23 -3.80 -24.07
C ALA A 39 -4.16 -2.54 -24.95
N PRO A 40 -3.37 -1.53 -24.56
CA PRO A 40 -3.06 -0.43 -25.47
C PRO A 40 -2.29 -0.95 -26.69
N ALA A 41 -2.22 -0.12 -27.73
CA ALA A 41 -1.40 -0.42 -28.90
C ALA A 41 0.06 -0.70 -28.49
N ALA A 42 0.77 -1.53 -29.26
CA ALA A 42 2.11 -2.00 -28.90
C ALA A 42 3.12 -0.85 -28.76
N ASP A 43 3.03 0.17 -29.63
CA ASP A 43 3.87 1.36 -29.58
C ASP A 43 3.62 2.20 -28.31
N ALA A 44 2.36 2.33 -27.91
CA ALA A 44 1.98 3.05 -26.69
C ALA A 44 2.43 2.27 -25.45
N SER A 45 2.26 0.94 -25.45
CA SER A 45 2.75 0.06 -24.39
C SER A 45 4.27 0.19 -24.22
N GLN A 46 5.03 0.15 -25.32
CA GLN A 46 6.48 0.29 -25.29
C GLN A 46 6.92 1.66 -24.73
N ARG A 47 6.26 2.75 -25.15
CA ARG A 47 6.52 4.10 -24.63
C ARG A 47 6.23 4.21 -23.13
N ILE A 48 5.13 3.61 -22.66
CA ILE A 48 4.78 3.57 -21.24
C ILE A 48 5.86 2.81 -20.46
N GLU A 49 6.26 1.62 -20.92
CA GLU A 49 7.27 0.80 -20.24
C GLU A 49 8.65 1.44 -20.23
N GLN A 50 9.03 2.13 -21.30
CA GLN A 50 10.24 2.94 -21.32
C GLN A 50 10.21 4.00 -20.21
N ARG A 51 9.10 4.76 -20.11
CA ARG A 51 8.92 5.77 -19.05
C ARG A 51 8.92 5.16 -17.65
N LEU A 52 8.34 3.98 -17.45
CA LEU A 52 8.41 3.27 -16.16
C LEU A 52 9.86 2.94 -15.77
N GLY A 53 10.72 2.67 -16.75
CA GLY A 53 12.15 2.45 -16.53
C GLY A 53 12.91 3.72 -16.18
N GLU A 54 12.64 4.81 -16.88
CA GLU A 54 13.41 6.06 -16.84
C GLU A 54 12.95 7.03 -15.75
N ASP A 55 11.65 7.09 -15.47
CA ASP A 55 11.04 8.05 -14.54
C ASP A 55 10.49 7.32 -13.29
N HIS A 56 11.18 7.54 -12.17
CA HIS A 56 10.81 6.96 -10.89
C HIS A 56 9.47 7.49 -10.36
N ALA A 57 9.16 8.77 -10.56
CA ALA A 57 7.92 9.36 -10.07
C ALA A 57 6.72 8.84 -10.87
N PHE A 58 6.87 8.75 -12.20
CA PHE A 58 5.87 8.11 -13.06
C PHE A 58 5.65 6.64 -12.70
N ARG A 59 6.74 5.89 -12.44
CA ARG A 59 6.64 4.50 -11.98
C ARG A 59 5.90 4.37 -10.65
N ASN A 60 6.15 5.26 -9.69
CA ASN A 60 5.48 5.23 -8.39
C ASN A 60 3.98 5.51 -8.52
N ASP A 61 3.58 6.47 -9.35
CA ASP A 61 2.16 6.72 -9.66
C ASP A 61 1.50 5.51 -10.30
N VAL A 62 2.09 4.95 -11.36
CA VAL A 62 1.52 3.80 -12.07
C VAL A 62 1.45 2.57 -11.16
N LEU A 63 2.49 2.32 -10.35
CA LEU A 63 2.49 1.24 -9.38
C LEU A 63 1.41 1.43 -8.32
N PHE A 64 1.25 2.64 -7.77
CA PHE A 64 0.18 2.92 -6.83
C PHE A 64 -1.19 2.62 -7.43
N LEU A 65 -1.45 3.07 -8.67
CA LEU A 65 -2.72 2.83 -9.35
C LEU A 65 -2.95 1.34 -9.62
N LEU A 66 -1.92 0.61 -10.07
CA LEU A 66 -1.99 -0.83 -10.26
C LEU A 66 -2.29 -1.56 -8.94
N ALA A 67 -1.59 -1.20 -7.86
CA ALA A 67 -1.79 -1.80 -6.55
C ALA A 67 -3.18 -1.50 -5.98
N ALA A 68 -3.66 -0.26 -6.12
CA ALA A 68 -5.00 0.14 -5.70
C ALA A 68 -6.08 -0.61 -6.48
N THR A 69 -6.03 -0.60 -7.82
CA THR A 69 -7.01 -1.28 -8.67
C THR A 69 -7.02 -2.79 -8.44
N LEU A 70 -5.84 -3.42 -8.37
CA LEU A 70 -5.74 -4.86 -8.11
C LEU A 70 -6.27 -5.22 -6.73
N ARG A 71 -5.94 -4.43 -5.70
CA ARG A 71 -6.43 -4.69 -4.34
C ARG A 71 -7.92 -4.48 -4.21
N ASP A 72 -8.48 -3.41 -4.75
CA ASP A 72 -9.92 -3.13 -4.70
C ASP A 72 -10.73 -4.25 -5.36
N ARG A 73 -10.21 -4.82 -6.46
CA ARG A 73 -10.80 -6.01 -7.10
C ARG A 73 -10.66 -7.28 -6.26
N CYS A 74 -9.50 -7.52 -5.66
CA CYS A 74 -9.21 -8.75 -4.91
C CYS A 74 -9.75 -8.76 -3.47
N GLN A 75 -9.99 -7.58 -2.88
CA GLN A 75 -10.48 -7.38 -1.52
C GLN A 75 -11.60 -6.31 -1.51
N PRO A 76 -12.79 -6.58 -2.06
CA PRO A 76 -13.83 -5.55 -2.23
C PRO A 76 -14.33 -4.91 -0.93
N ALA A 77 -14.23 -5.62 0.21
CA ALA A 77 -14.56 -5.06 1.53
C ALA A 77 -13.57 -3.96 1.98
N GLN A 78 -12.42 -3.85 1.31
CA GLN A 78 -11.33 -2.93 1.60
C GLN A 78 -11.16 -1.86 0.51
N THR A 79 -12.14 -1.70 -0.38
CA THR A 79 -12.09 -0.77 -1.51
C THR A 79 -11.79 0.66 -1.08
N GLY A 80 -10.88 1.30 -1.82
CA GLY A 80 -10.50 2.70 -1.64
C GLY A 80 -9.69 2.99 -0.36
N LEU A 81 -9.25 1.98 0.39
CA LEU A 81 -8.41 2.20 1.57
C LEU A 81 -7.07 2.84 1.20
N LEU A 82 -6.40 2.36 0.15
CA LEU A 82 -5.13 2.93 -0.31
C LEU A 82 -5.29 4.38 -0.79
N ALA A 83 -6.36 4.68 -1.52
CA ALA A 83 -6.69 6.05 -1.92
C ALA A 83 -6.93 6.97 -0.72
N ARG A 84 -7.73 6.54 0.27
CA ARG A 84 -7.95 7.29 1.52
C ARG A 84 -6.66 7.53 2.29
N MET A 85 -5.77 6.54 2.33
CA MET A 85 -4.46 6.69 2.97
C MET A 85 -3.55 7.64 2.20
N ALA A 86 -3.55 7.58 0.85
CA ALA A 86 -2.75 8.45 0.00
C ALA A 86 -3.14 9.92 0.19
N ASN A 87 -4.45 10.19 0.24
CA ASN A 87 -4.99 11.53 0.52
C ASN A 87 -4.58 12.04 1.90
N ARG A 88 -4.69 11.20 2.95
CA ARG A 88 -4.21 11.57 4.30
C ARG A 88 -2.72 11.86 4.31
N ALA A 89 -1.95 11.08 3.58
CA ALA A 89 -0.52 11.26 3.44
C ALA A 89 -0.13 12.42 2.50
N SER A 90 -1.11 13.09 1.87
CA SER A 90 -0.90 14.13 0.87
C SER A 90 0.13 13.71 -0.20
N LEU A 91 0.08 12.43 -0.59
CA LEU A 91 0.99 11.90 -1.58
C LEU A 91 0.74 12.58 -2.94
N PRO A 92 1.78 12.82 -3.75
CA PRO A 92 1.67 13.43 -5.07
C PRO A 92 1.15 12.43 -6.12
N VAL A 93 0.18 11.59 -5.74
CA VAL A 93 -0.41 10.58 -6.62
C VAL A 93 -1.01 11.27 -7.83
N LEU A 94 -0.69 10.76 -9.02
CA LEU A 94 -1.04 11.29 -10.35
C LEU A 94 -0.27 12.53 -10.80
N ALA A 95 0.61 13.12 -9.98
CA ALA A 95 1.36 14.30 -10.39
C ALA A 95 2.28 13.99 -11.58
N ALA A 96 3.00 12.86 -11.55
CA ALA A 96 3.91 12.46 -12.61
C ALA A 96 3.16 11.91 -13.83
N VAL A 97 2.06 11.17 -13.62
CA VAL A 97 1.17 10.77 -14.72
C VAL A 97 0.64 12.00 -15.45
N SER A 98 0.17 13.02 -14.72
CA SER A 98 -0.32 14.27 -15.30
C SER A 98 0.78 15.03 -16.06
N ALA A 99 1.99 15.08 -15.52
CA ALA A 99 3.12 15.70 -16.22
C ALA A 99 3.46 14.97 -17.53
N VAL A 100 3.45 13.64 -17.52
CA VAL A 100 3.67 12.83 -18.73
C VAL A 100 2.57 13.07 -19.77
N THR A 101 1.31 13.11 -19.37
CA THR A 101 0.19 13.32 -20.32
C THR A 101 0.11 14.75 -20.83
N GLN A 102 0.59 15.74 -20.07
CA GLN A 102 0.76 17.10 -20.58
C GLN A 102 1.86 17.17 -21.66
N GLN A 103 2.95 16.42 -21.49
CA GLN A 103 4.05 16.37 -22.47
C GLN A 103 3.69 15.54 -23.72
N ASP A 104 2.98 14.42 -23.54
CA ASP A 104 2.50 13.56 -24.61
C ASP A 104 1.02 13.23 -24.40
N PRO A 105 0.10 14.08 -24.88
CA PRO A 105 -1.34 13.87 -24.73
C PRO A 105 -1.85 12.59 -25.39
N THR A 106 -1.08 12.00 -26.32
CA THR A 106 -1.46 10.74 -26.96
C THR A 106 -1.39 9.55 -25.99
N LEU A 107 -0.68 9.71 -24.86
CA LEU A 107 -0.55 8.67 -23.83
C LEU A 107 -1.62 8.73 -22.75
N ASP A 108 -2.48 9.76 -22.70
CA ASP A 108 -3.48 9.90 -21.65
C ASP A 108 -4.36 8.66 -21.50
N ARG A 109 -5.15 8.34 -22.53
CA ARG A 109 -5.98 7.13 -22.54
C ARG A 109 -5.15 5.82 -22.48
N PRO A 110 -4.05 5.66 -23.23
CA PRO A 110 -3.22 4.48 -23.15
C PRO A 110 -2.65 4.16 -21.75
N ILE A 111 -2.31 5.15 -20.93
CA ILE A 111 -1.80 4.91 -19.56
C ILE A 111 -2.88 4.25 -18.70
N TYR A 112 -4.11 4.78 -18.71
CA TYR A 112 -5.20 4.18 -17.95
C TYR A 112 -5.59 2.80 -18.49
N GLN A 113 -5.57 2.61 -19.82
CA GLN A 113 -5.76 1.29 -20.44
C GLN A 113 -4.68 0.30 -20.03
N TYR A 114 -3.42 0.71 -20.02
CA TYR A 114 -2.28 -0.10 -19.57
C TYR A 114 -2.49 -0.57 -18.13
N ILE A 115 -2.82 0.37 -17.22
CA ILE A 115 -3.06 0.06 -15.80
C ILE A 115 -4.19 -0.96 -15.66
N GLN A 116 -5.33 -0.71 -16.29
CA GLN A 116 -6.50 -1.55 -16.15
C GLN A 116 -6.28 -2.93 -16.76
N HIS A 117 -5.73 -3.00 -17.98
CA HIS A 117 -5.39 -4.25 -18.64
C HIS A 117 -4.46 -5.12 -17.78
N ARG A 118 -3.43 -4.50 -17.20
CA ARG A 118 -2.44 -5.20 -16.37
C ARG A 118 -2.98 -5.62 -15.01
N ALA A 119 -3.80 -4.78 -14.37
CA ALA A 119 -4.50 -5.16 -13.15
C ALA A 119 -5.43 -6.36 -13.42
N ASP A 120 -6.15 -6.34 -14.54
CA ASP A 120 -7.04 -7.42 -14.94
C ASP A 120 -6.30 -8.74 -15.18
N ALA A 121 -5.18 -8.69 -15.91
CA ALA A 121 -4.34 -9.84 -16.24
C ALA A 121 -3.60 -10.44 -15.05
N THR A 122 -3.43 -9.71 -13.95
CA THR A 122 -2.73 -10.19 -12.75
C THR A 122 -3.70 -10.96 -11.85
N ARG A 123 -3.37 -12.18 -11.42
CA ARG A 123 -4.24 -12.94 -10.48
C ARG A 123 -4.13 -12.40 -9.06
N CYS A 124 -5.22 -12.50 -8.30
CA CYS A 124 -5.19 -12.18 -6.87
C CYS A 124 -4.15 -13.03 -6.13
N GLY A 125 -3.36 -12.41 -5.26
CA GLY A 125 -2.29 -13.06 -4.50
C GLY A 125 -1.01 -13.35 -5.30
N GLN A 126 -0.95 -13.02 -6.60
CA GLN A 126 0.30 -13.08 -7.35
C GLN A 126 1.06 -11.74 -7.24
N PRO A 127 2.40 -11.76 -7.18
CA PRO A 127 3.20 -10.55 -7.29
C PRO A 127 2.98 -9.84 -8.62
N LEU A 128 2.90 -8.52 -8.57
CA LEU A 128 2.86 -7.68 -9.76
C LEU A 128 4.27 -7.52 -10.33
N GLN A 129 4.42 -7.74 -11.63
CA GLN A 129 5.69 -7.55 -12.33
C GLN A 129 5.80 -6.10 -12.83
N MET A 130 6.68 -5.29 -12.27
CA MET A 130 6.89 -3.92 -12.73
C MET A 130 8.08 -3.82 -13.69
N PRO A 131 7.90 -3.28 -14.92
CA PRO A 131 9.00 -2.99 -15.82
C PRO A 131 10.00 -2.01 -15.19
N LEU A 132 11.27 -2.27 -15.41
CA LEU A 132 12.40 -1.41 -15.05
C LEU A 132 13.26 -1.13 -16.29
N ALA A 133 14.15 -0.16 -16.17
CA ALA A 133 15.13 0.15 -17.21
C ALA A 133 15.97 -1.08 -17.60
N GLY A 134 16.32 -1.15 -18.90
CA GLY A 134 17.18 -2.20 -19.43
C GLY A 134 16.54 -3.59 -19.50
N GLY A 135 15.21 -3.68 -19.64
CA GLY A 135 14.49 -4.94 -19.79
C GLY A 135 14.39 -5.76 -18.50
N ARG A 136 14.71 -5.16 -17.36
CA ARG A 136 14.58 -5.77 -16.04
C ARG A 136 13.13 -5.68 -15.56
N SER A 137 12.77 -6.51 -14.59
CA SER A 137 11.51 -6.38 -13.86
C SER A 137 11.72 -6.40 -12.34
N MET A 138 10.79 -5.79 -11.63
CA MET A 138 10.69 -5.80 -10.17
C MET A 138 9.41 -6.53 -9.79
N GLN A 139 9.51 -7.52 -8.88
CA GLN A 139 8.33 -8.15 -8.31
C GLN A 139 7.84 -7.33 -7.11
N VAL A 140 6.56 -6.98 -7.12
CA VAL A 140 5.92 -6.26 -6.03
C VAL A 140 4.80 -7.13 -5.45
N ASP A 141 4.97 -7.56 -4.20
CA ASP A 141 3.88 -8.16 -3.43
C ASP A 141 2.90 -7.04 -3.02
N ILE A 142 1.67 -7.13 -3.51
CA ILE A 142 0.66 -6.09 -3.35
C ILE A 142 0.07 -6.05 -1.94
N GLU A 143 0.02 -7.20 -1.25
CA GLU A 143 -0.38 -7.25 0.15
C GLU A 143 0.72 -6.63 1.02
N GLN A 144 1.98 -6.92 0.71
CA GLN A 144 3.11 -6.30 1.39
C GLN A 144 3.14 -4.79 1.14
N TYR A 145 3.01 -4.37 -0.13
CA TYR A 145 2.93 -2.96 -0.52
C TYR A 145 1.84 -2.23 0.27
N ALA A 146 0.65 -2.82 0.40
CA ALA A 146 -0.44 -2.24 1.18
C ALA A 146 -0.09 -2.15 2.68
N ARG A 147 0.48 -3.21 3.27
CA ARG A 147 0.88 -3.22 4.68
C ARG A 147 1.88 -2.10 5.01
N THR A 148 2.84 -1.82 4.13
CA THR A 148 3.86 -0.78 4.33
C THR A 148 3.45 0.61 3.86
N PHE A 149 2.24 0.78 3.33
CA PHE A 149 1.77 2.05 2.78
C PHE A 149 1.55 3.13 3.88
N PRO A 150 1.97 4.39 3.73
CA PRO A 150 2.33 5.06 2.49
C PRO A 150 3.83 5.04 2.14
N ASP A 151 4.71 4.53 3.00
CA ASP A 151 6.16 4.50 2.71
C ASP A 151 6.47 3.70 1.44
N SER A 152 5.70 2.64 1.15
CA SER A 152 5.83 1.86 -0.08
C SER A 152 5.54 2.59 -1.38
N TYR A 153 4.91 3.77 -1.33
CA TYR A 153 4.81 4.63 -2.51
C TYR A 153 6.20 5.04 -3.01
N PHE A 154 7.15 5.25 -2.10
CA PHE A 154 8.53 5.62 -2.43
C PHE A 154 9.47 4.42 -2.46
N ASP A 155 9.21 3.40 -1.64
CA ASP A 155 9.99 2.15 -1.59
C ASP A 155 9.09 0.90 -1.72
N PRO A 156 8.73 0.51 -2.95
CA PRO A 156 7.78 -0.57 -3.19
C PRO A 156 8.28 -1.96 -2.81
N GLN A 157 9.57 -2.11 -2.48
CA GLN A 157 10.16 -3.37 -2.02
C GLN A 157 10.30 -3.43 -0.49
N SER A 158 9.79 -2.42 0.23
CA SER A 158 9.84 -2.39 1.69
C SER A 158 9.18 -3.65 2.29
N SER A 159 9.97 -4.40 3.04
CA SER A 159 9.54 -5.66 3.67
C SER A 159 9.10 -5.47 5.12
N SER A 160 9.39 -4.33 5.74
CA SER A 160 9.09 -4.07 7.15
C SER A 160 7.92 -3.12 7.28
N GLU A 161 6.83 -3.58 7.91
CA GLU A 161 5.74 -2.69 8.31
C GLU A 161 6.29 -1.60 9.23
N PRO A 162 6.04 -0.31 8.90
CA PRO A 162 6.45 0.79 9.75
C PRO A 162 5.93 0.60 11.18
N ARG A 163 6.85 0.68 12.16
CA ARG A 163 6.53 0.42 13.58
C ARG A 163 5.46 1.34 14.12
N ASP A 164 5.35 2.53 13.54
CA ASP A 164 4.28 3.46 13.84
C ASP A 164 2.90 2.83 13.64
N PHE A 165 2.68 1.89 12.73
CA PHE A 165 1.36 1.30 12.59
C PHE A 165 0.94 0.40 13.74
N GLY A 166 1.87 -0.11 14.56
CA GLY A 166 1.55 -0.79 15.82
C GLY A 166 0.58 -1.98 15.69
N GLY A 167 0.55 -2.65 14.53
CA GLY A 167 -0.38 -3.75 14.24
C GLY A 167 -1.81 -3.33 13.90
N LEU A 168 -2.06 -2.03 13.71
CA LEU A 168 -3.35 -1.52 13.24
C LEU A 168 -3.65 -2.05 11.83
N SER A 169 -4.90 -2.48 11.63
CA SER A 169 -5.37 -2.87 10.31
C SER A 169 -5.36 -1.69 9.33
N LEU A 170 -5.33 -2.00 8.03
CA LEU A 170 -5.45 -0.98 6.98
C LEU A 170 -6.71 -0.14 7.12
N GLN A 171 -7.81 -0.74 7.58
CA GLN A 171 -9.07 -0.02 7.80
C GLN A 171 -8.94 1.01 8.92
N GLN A 172 -8.31 0.64 10.05
CA GLN A 172 -8.06 1.56 11.15
C GLN A 172 -7.11 2.69 10.72
N ARG A 173 -6.04 2.37 9.99
CA ARG A 173 -5.09 3.36 9.47
C ARG A 173 -5.74 4.33 8.49
N ALA A 174 -6.55 3.83 7.57
CA ALA A 174 -7.33 4.65 6.65
C ALA A 174 -8.54 5.33 7.30
N GLY A 175 -8.84 5.08 8.58
CA GLY A 175 -9.89 5.75 9.33
C GLY A 175 -9.35 6.87 10.23
N ASN A 176 -8.11 6.74 10.70
CA ASN A 176 -7.51 7.65 11.67
C ASN A 176 -7.17 9.01 11.05
N ALA A 177 -7.83 10.08 11.51
CA ALA A 177 -7.60 11.45 11.04
C ALA A 177 -6.19 11.96 11.38
N CYS A 178 -5.63 11.57 12.53
CA CYS A 178 -4.30 11.99 12.98
C CYS A 178 -3.18 11.58 12.03
N ASN A 179 -3.41 10.59 11.16
CA ASN A 179 -2.45 10.25 10.12
C ASN A 179 -2.17 11.42 9.17
N SER A 180 -3.13 12.33 8.92
CA SER A 180 -2.88 13.54 8.14
C SER A 180 -1.87 14.49 8.80
N VAL A 181 -1.91 14.59 10.13
CA VAL A 181 -0.96 15.39 10.90
C VAL A 181 0.41 14.75 10.89
N VAL A 182 0.46 13.44 11.12
CA VAL A 182 1.70 12.65 11.14
C VAL A 182 2.48 12.82 9.83
N TYR A 183 1.79 12.74 8.69
CA TYR A 183 2.43 12.80 7.38
C TYR A 183 2.68 14.22 6.88
N SER A 184 2.02 15.24 7.42
CA SER A 184 2.31 16.63 7.07
C SER A 184 3.56 17.18 7.76
N VAL A 185 3.93 16.62 8.91
CA VAL A 185 5.03 17.14 9.73
C VAL A 185 6.30 16.30 9.71
N LEU A 186 6.25 15.09 9.12
CA LEU A 186 7.39 14.20 9.00
C LEU A 186 7.47 13.66 7.57
N PRO A 187 8.62 13.76 6.90
CA PRO A 187 8.73 13.39 5.50
C PRO A 187 8.53 11.89 5.30
N LEU A 188 7.81 11.58 4.23
CA LEU A 188 7.65 10.24 3.69
C LEU A 188 8.75 9.95 2.67
N GLY A 189 9.19 8.69 2.61
CA GLY A 189 10.26 8.26 1.70
C GLY A 189 11.67 8.64 2.14
N GLY A 190 12.67 8.24 1.36
CA GLY A 190 14.09 8.37 1.69
C GLY A 190 14.74 7.03 1.98
N THR A 191 15.91 6.79 1.38
CA THR A 191 16.58 5.49 1.37
C THR A 191 17.51 5.27 2.57
N ASP A 192 17.72 6.28 3.42
CA ASP A 192 18.54 6.10 4.61
C ASP A 192 17.74 5.38 5.71
N TRP A 193 18.08 4.10 5.89
CA TRP A 193 17.53 3.23 6.92
C TRP A 193 17.66 3.81 8.33
N ARG A 194 18.70 4.62 8.59
CA ARG A 194 18.92 5.27 9.90
C ARG A 194 17.80 6.26 10.20
N CYS A 195 17.47 7.10 9.22
CA CYS A 195 16.39 8.06 9.37
C CYS A 195 15.01 7.40 9.34
N SER A 196 14.84 6.31 8.57
CA SER A 196 13.56 5.59 8.49
C SER A 196 13.06 5.14 9.86
N SER A 197 13.90 4.51 10.68
CA SER A 197 13.48 4.08 12.03
C SER A 197 13.21 5.25 12.98
N LEU A 198 14.00 6.33 12.89
CA LEU A 198 13.82 7.51 13.75
C LEU A 198 12.52 8.23 13.40
N ARG A 199 12.23 8.41 12.09
CA ARG A 199 10.98 8.99 11.61
C ARG A 199 9.79 8.12 11.97
N ALA A 200 9.86 6.80 11.84
CA ALA A 200 8.79 5.91 12.27
C ALA A 200 8.45 6.11 13.77
N ASN A 201 9.47 6.18 14.65
CA ASN A 201 9.23 6.45 16.07
C ASN A 201 8.64 7.85 16.31
N ALA A 202 9.13 8.88 15.60
CA ALA A 202 8.60 10.23 15.68
C ALA A 202 7.13 10.29 15.21
N ARG A 203 6.79 9.61 14.10
CA ARG A 203 5.43 9.50 13.57
C ARG A 203 4.49 8.83 14.58
N ALA A 204 4.93 7.74 15.20
CA ALA A 204 4.17 7.08 16.26
C ALA A 204 3.86 8.03 17.42
N ARG A 205 4.85 8.84 17.83
CA ARG A 205 4.70 9.81 18.91
C ARG A 205 3.79 10.98 18.54
N VAL A 206 3.95 11.56 17.35
CA VAL A 206 3.06 12.63 16.83
C VAL A 206 1.61 12.13 16.77
N ARG A 207 1.39 10.89 16.32
CA ARG A 207 0.04 10.32 16.30
C ARG A 207 -0.55 10.21 17.70
N GLY A 208 0.22 9.70 18.65
CA GLY A 208 -0.22 9.59 20.05
C GLY A 208 -0.62 10.94 20.63
N LEU A 209 0.19 11.99 20.38
CA LEU A 209 -0.11 13.36 20.81
C LEU A 209 -1.44 13.87 20.21
N CYS A 210 -1.66 13.63 18.92
CA CYS A 210 -2.90 14.01 18.25
C CYS A 210 -4.12 13.25 18.79
N GLU A 211 -3.99 11.93 19.00
CA GLU A 211 -5.08 11.10 19.54
C GLU A 211 -5.43 11.46 20.99
N ASP A 212 -4.42 11.77 21.81
CA ASP A 212 -4.61 12.23 23.19
C ASP A 212 -5.32 13.58 23.22
N GLU A 213 -4.95 14.49 22.33
CA GLU A 213 -5.57 15.81 22.21
C GLU A 213 -7.01 15.71 21.69
N LEU A 214 -7.30 14.87 20.69
CA LEU A 214 -8.66 14.57 20.25
C LEU A 214 -9.52 14.02 21.40
N ARG A 215 -8.97 13.08 22.19
CA ARG A 215 -9.65 12.56 23.38
C ARG A 215 -9.90 13.65 24.42
N ARG A 216 -8.97 14.59 24.60
CA ARG A 216 -9.12 15.71 25.53
C ARG A 216 -10.21 16.69 25.10
N GLN A 217 -10.31 17.00 23.80
CA GLN A 217 -11.23 18.01 23.28
C GLN A 217 -12.63 17.45 22.99
N HIS A 218 -12.72 16.22 22.49
CA HIS A 218 -13.97 15.63 21.99
C HIS A 218 -14.39 14.37 22.72
N GLY A 219 -13.63 13.90 23.72
CA GLY A 219 -13.92 12.67 24.46
C GLY A 219 -13.66 11.37 23.68
N ALA A 220 -13.26 11.45 22.41
CA ALA A 220 -12.99 10.30 21.54
C ALA A 220 -11.97 10.65 20.44
N THR A 221 -11.38 9.63 19.82
CA THR A 221 -10.41 9.79 18.71
C THR A 221 -11.07 9.97 17.33
N GLY A 222 -12.40 9.91 17.25
CA GLY A 222 -13.18 10.10 16.02
C GLY A 222 -13.65 11.54 15.77
N GLY A 223 -13.20 12.50 16.59
CA GLY A 223 -13.52 13.91 16.43
C GLY A 223 -12.87 14.56 15.21
N GLU A 224 -13.32 15.77 14.88
CA GLU A 224 -12.73 16.57 13.81
C GLU A 224 -11.36 17.12 14.22
N LEU A 225 -10.42 17.21 13.29
CA LEU A 225 -9.14 17.89 13.51
C LEU A 225 -9.35 19.41 13.39
N ASP A 226 -9.97 20.00 14.39
CA ASP A 226 -10.23 21.43 14.43
C ASP A 226 -9.01 22.25 14.89
N MET A 227 -9.17 23.57 14.89
CA MET A 227 -8.13 24.49 15.32
C MET A 227 -7.72 24.31 16.79
N ALA A 228 -8.62 23.89 17.66
CA ALA A 228 -8.33 23.71 19.08
C ALA A 228 -7.44 22.48 19.31
N VAL A 229 -7.72 21.38 18.60
CA VAL A 229 -6.85 20.19 18.56
C VAL A 229 -5.48 20.56 18.00
N GLY A 230 -5.44 21.30 16.90
CA GLY A 230 -4.20 21.79 16.28
C GLY A 230 -3.32 22.59 17.24
N GLN A 231 -3.90 23.57 17.92
CA GLN A 231 -3.20 24.41 18.89
C GLN A 231 -2.75 23.63 20.13
N GLY A 232 -3.57 22.71 20.63
CA GLY A 232 -3.27 21.91 21.83
C GLY A 232 -2.05 21.00 21.66
N MET A 233 -1.81 20.46 20.47
CA MET A 233 -0.67 19.57 20.20
C MET A 233 0.56 20.26 19.61
N GLN A 234 0.46 21.50 19.10
CA GLN A 234 1.50 22.15 18.29
C GLN A 234 2.89 22.13 18.95
N GLY A 235 3.00 22.58 20.21
CA GLY A 235 4.30 22.65 20.90
C GLY A 235 4.95 21.28 21.09
N ALA A 236 4.15 20.27 21.40
CA ALA A 236 4.64 18.90 21.58
C ALA A 236 5.08 18.28 20.24
N VAL A 237 4.33 18.51 19.16
CA VAL A 237 4.68 18.05 17.81
C VAL A 237 6.00 18.68 17.34
N VAL A 238 6.18 20.00 17.51
CA VAL A 238 7.43 20.69 17.17
C VAL A 238 8.61 20.10 17.95
N SER A 239 8.42 19.82 19.25
CA SER A 239 9.46 19.19 20.07
C SER A 239 9.88 17.81 19.54
N VAL A 240 8.93 17.00 19.05
CA VAL A 240 9.23 15.69 18.45
C VAL A 240 10.07 15.83 17.18
N ILE A 241 9.74 16.81 16.32
CA ILE A 241 10.47 17.04 15.05
C ILE A 241 11.89 17.55 15.33
N VAL A 242 12.04 18.54 16.22
CA VAL A 242 13.35 19.10 16.56
C VAL A 242 14.27 18.06 17.23
N ALA A 243 13.71 17.04 17.90
CA ALA A 243 14.49 15.95 18.46
C ALA A 243 15.10 15.00 17.41
N LEU A 244 14.64 15.04 16.15
CA LEU A 244 15.29 14.31 15.07
C LEU A 244 16.60 14.99 14.65
N PRO A 245 17.65 14.21 14.26
CA PRO A 245 18.82 14.76 13.59
C PRO A 245 18.43 15.56 12.35
N GLU A 246 19.18 16.62 12.02
CA GLU A 246 18.84 17.51 10.90
C GLU A 246 18.69 16.75 9.57
N ASP A 247 19.58 15.79 9.30
CA ASP A 247 19.52 14.93 8.10
C ASP A 247 18.28 14.01 8.05
N CYS A 248 17.58 13.86 9.19
CA CYS A 248 16.41 13.00 9.33
C CYS A 248 15.08 13.77 9.52
N ARG A 249 15.15 15.11 9.64
CA ARG A 249 13.97 15.98 9.74
C ARG A 249 13.23 16.08 8.42
#